data_AF-A0A962AKE2-F1
#
_entry.id   AF-A0A962AKE2-F1
#
_cell.length_a   1.000
_cell.length_b   1.000
_cell.length_c   1.000
_cell.angle_alpha   90.00
_cell.angle_beta   90.00
_cell.angle_gamma   90.00
#
_symmetry.space_group_name_H-M   'P 1'
#
loop_
_entity.id
_entity.type
_entity.pdbx_description
1 polymer ?
#
loop_
_entity_poly.entity_id
_entity_poly.type
_entity_poly.pdbx_seq_one_letter_code
_entity_poly.pdbx_strand_id
1 'polypeptide(L)'
;ELGEWPKAEADLKTALEYRPENPQVLNFLGYSWADKNLHLAQARQMLMRAMARAPQDPYITDSLGWVFYRQGDLTQATTLLERAVSLKPYDPVLNDHLGDVYARTGRSLEARYQWQRALDYADSVKDAKLIGEISLKLSNGPAAFVAQAADTKNPQAK
;
A
#
# COMPACT_ATOMS: atom_id res chain seq x y z
N GLU A 1 -14.70 2.08 8.16
CA GLU A 1 -15.27 1.49 9.39
C GLU A 1 -14.14 1.03 10.30
N LEU A 2 -14.02 1.59 11.51
CA LEU A 2 -12.93 1.29 12.46
C LEU A 2 -13.36 0.29 13.56
N GLY A 3 -14.59 -0.23 13.50
CA GLY A 3 -15.17 -1.04 14.58
C GLY A 3 -14.97 -2.56 14.47
N GLU A 4 -14.68 -3.12 13.28
CA GLU A 4 -14.63 -4.58 13.08
C GLU A 4 -13.23 -5.15 12.83
N TRP A 5 -12.16 -4.35 12.91
CA TRP A 5 -10.81 -4.84 12.61
C TRP A 5 -10.39 -6.08 13.43
N PRO A 6 -10.57 -6.12 14.77
CA PRO A 6 -10.19 -7.31 15.55
C PRO A 6 -10.91 -8.58 15.11
N LYS A 7 -12.18 -8.46 14.70
CA LYS A 7 -12.99 -9.57 14.20
C LYS A 7 -12.54 -10.00 12.81
N ALA A 8 -12.35 -9.05 11.89
CA ALA A 8 -11.84 -9.33 10.55
C ALA A 8 -10.45 -10.00 10.60
N GLU A 9 -9.57 -9.55 11.49
CA GLU A 9 -8.27 -10.17 11.72
C GLU A 9 -8.40 -11.61 12.22
N ALA A 10 -9.30 -11.87 13.18
CA ALA A 10 -9.56 -13.21 13.69
C ALA A 10 -10.13 -14.15 12.61
N ASP A 11 -11.06 -13.67 11.79
CA ASP A 11 -11.64 -14.43 10.67
C ASP A 11 -10.57 -14.77 9.63
N LEU A 12 -9.70 -13.82 9.28
CA LEU A 12 -8.59 -14.04 8.35
C LEU A 12 -7.56 -15.04 8.90
N LYS A 13 -7.24 -14.97 10.20
CA LYS A 13 -6.36 -15.95 10.87
C LYS A 13 -6.97 -17.35 10.83
N THR A 14 -8.27 -17.46 11.15
CA THR A 14 -9.02 -18.71 11.07
C THR A 14 -9.01 -19.28 9.65
N ALA A 15 -9.22 -18.44 8.63
CA ALA A 15 -9.12 -18.86 7.23
C ALA A 15 -7.73 -19.43 6.86
N LEU A 16 -6.66 -18.87 7.42
CA LEU A 16 -5.29 -19.38 7.23
C LEU A 16 -5.03 -20.72 7.94
N GLU A 17 -5.74 -21.05 9.02
CA GLU A 17 -5.67 -22.38 9.63
C GLU A 17 -6.19 -23.46 8.67
N TYR A 18 -7.27 -23.17 7.93
CA TYR A 18 -7.84 -24.10 6.94
C TYR A 18 -7.16 -24.06 5.57
N ARG A 19 -6.56 -22.93 5.20
CA ARG A 19 -5.96 -22.66 3.88
C ARG A 19 -4.67 -21.84 4.02
N PRO A 20 -3.60 -22.42 4.58
CA PRO A 20 -2.39 -21.67 4.97
C PRO A 20 -1.63 -21.05 3.80
N GLU A 21 -1.79 -21.59 2.59
CA GLU A 21 -1.09 -21.17 1.38
C GLU A 21 -2.02 -20.48 0.36
N ASN A 22 -3.25 -20.11 0.76
CA ASN A 22 -4.13 -19.37 -0.15
C ASN A 22 -3.57 -17.95 -0.36
N PRO A 23 -3.19 -17.58 -1.60
CA PRO A 23 -2.53 -16.31 -1.86
C PRO A 23 -3.40 -15.11 -1.50
N GLN A 24 -4.72 -15.21 -1.65
CA GLN A 24 -5.61 -14.09 -1.40
C GLN A 24 -5.84 -13.86 0.09
N VAL A 25 -5.98 -14.92 0.89
CA VAL A 25 -6.07 -14.76 2.35
C VAL A 25 -4.76 -14.22 2.93
N LEU A 26 -3.62 -14.75 2.46
CA LEU A 26 -2.29 -14.23 2.81
C LEU A 26 -2.16 -12.75 2.43
N ASN A 27 -2.63 -12.37 1.25
CA ASN A 27 -2.61 -11.00 0.75
C ASN A 27 -3.45 -10.06 1.60
N PHE A 28 -4.73 -10.39 1.83
CA PHE A 28 -5.64 -9.52 2.57
C PHE A 28 -5.15 -9.26 3.99
N LEU A 29 -4.71 -10.30 4.71
CA LEU A 29 -4.20 -10.10 6.07
C LEU A 29 -2.85 -9.36 6.07
N GLY A 30 -1.94 -9.73 5.17
CA GLY A 30 -0.64 -9.08 5.03
C GLY A 30 -0.75 -7.59 4.69
N TYR A 31 -1.55 -7.24 3.70
CA TYR A 31 -1.85 -5.87 3.31
C TYR A 31 -2.51 -5.08 4.44
N SER A 32 -3.52 -5.66 5.11
CA SER A 32 -4.23 -4.97 6.18
C SER A 32 -3.32 -4.64 7.37
N TRP A 33 -2.42 -5.56 7.72
CA TRP A 33 -1.37 -5.31 8.70
C TRP A 33 -0.41 -4.21 8.23
N ALA A 34 0.04 -4.24 6.98
CA ALA A 34 0.89 -3.22 6.39
C ALA A 34 0.25 -1.82 6.47
N ASP A 35 -0.99 -1.69 6.02
CA ASP A 35 -1.75 -0.44 5.97
C ASP A 35 -1.91 0.18 7.38
N LYS A 36 -2.10 -0.68 8.39
CA LYS A 36 -2.21 -0.28 9.81
C LYS A 36 -0.86 -0.10 10.52
N ASN A 37 0.26 -0.32 9.84
CA ASN A 37 1.61 -0.34 10.43
C ASN A 37 1.85 -1.44 11.49
N LEU A 38 1.11 -2.54 11.42
CA LEU A 38 1.17 -3.64 12.38
C LEU A 38 1.91 -4.84 11.78
N HIS A 39 2.55 -5.65 12.63
CA HIS A 39 3.08 -6.97 12.26
C HIS A 39 3.91 -7.03 10.96
N LEU A 40 4.64 -5.95 10.62
CA LEU A 40 5.24 -5.77 9.29
C LEU A 40 6.16 -6.93 8.86
N ALA A 41 6.90 -7.53 9.79
CA ALA A 41 7.75 -8.69 9.51
C ALA A 41 6.93 -9.92 9.10
N GLN A 42 5.81 -10.18 9.80
CA GLN A 42 4.92 -11.30 9.52
C GLN A 42 4.14 -11.05 8.22
N ALA A 43 3.66 -9.83 8.02
CA ALA A 43 3.03 -9.40 6.77
C ALA A 43 3.95 -9.63 5.56
N ARG A 44 5.23 -9.24 5.66
CA ARG A 44 6.23 -9.49 4.61
C ARG A 44 6.35 -10.98 4.28
N GLN A 45 6.49 -11.84 5.28
CA GLN A 45 6.62 -13.29 5.06
C GLN A 45 5.39 -13.88 4.38
N MET A 46 4.19 -13.45 4.80
CA MET A 46 2.94 -13.88 4.19
C MET A 46 2.81 -13.43 2.75
N LEU A 47 3.15 -12.18 2.46
CA LEU A 47 3.09 -11.62 1.11
C LEU A 47 4.15 -12.20 0.17
N MET A 48 5.33 -12.54 0.69
CA MET A 48 6.32 -13.31 -0.07
C MET A 48 5.77 -14.69 -0.46
N ARG A 49 5.08 -15.39 0.46
CA ARG A 49 4.41 -16.66 0.16
C ARG A 49 3.27 -16.46 -0.85
N ALA A 50 2.45 -15.44 -0.68
CA ALA A 50 1.37 -15.11 -1.62
C ALA A 50 1.93 -14.86 -3.04
N MET A 51 2.98 -14.05 -3.15
CA MET A 51 3.63 -13.74 -4.42
C MET A 51 4.27 -14.98 -5.07
N ALA A 52 4.82 -15.90 -4.28
CA ALA A 52 5.34 -17.17 -4.80
C ALA A 52 4.24 -18.04 -5.45
N ARG A 53 2.99 -17.93 -4.98
CA ARG A 53 1.84 -18.65 -5.56
C ARG A 53 1.16 -17.91 -6.71
N ALA A 54 1.22 -16.58 -6.71
CA ALA A 54 0.58 -15.71 -7.69
C ALA A 54 1.53 -14.59 -8.14
N PRO A 55 2.63 -14.91 -8.85
CA PRO A 55 3.71 -13.97 -9.15
C PRO A 55 3.34 -12.89 -10.17
N GLN A 56 2.19 -13.01 -10.83
CA GLN A 56 1.69 -12.02 -11.80
C GLN A 56 0.48 -11.25 -11.27
N ASP A 57 0.09 -11.47 -10.01
CA ASP A 57 -1.01 -10.71 -9.40
C ASP A 57 -0.51 -9.31 -9.03
N PRO A 58 -1.07 -8.24 -9.64
CA PRO A 58 -0.63 -6.87 -9.38
C PRO A 58 -0.87 -6.45 -7.93
N TYR A 59 -1.94 -6.92 -7.29
CA TYR A 59 -2.30 -6.53 -5.92
C TYR A 59 -1.41 -7.18 -4.86
N ILE A 60 -0.99 -8.42 -5.11
CA ILE A 60 -0.04 -9.11 -4.24
C ILE A 60 1.35 -8.47 -4.37
N THR A 61 1.75 -8.13 -5.59
CA THR A 61 3.00 -7.43 -5.87
C THR A 61 3.01 -6.07 -5.17
N ASP A 62 1.91 -5.32 -5.28
CA ASP A 62 1.71 -4.03 -4.63
C ASP A 62 1.76 -4.14 -3.11
N SER A 63 1.00 -5.08 -2.53
CA SER A 63 0.95 -5.27 -1.08
C SER A 63 2.32 -5.59 -0.49
N LEU A 64 3.13 -6.41 -1.19
CA LEU A 64 4.51 -6.67 -0.78
C LEU A 64 5.37 -5.39 -0.87
N GLY A 65 5.24 -4.62 -1.95
CA GLY A 65 5.88 -3.31 -2.10
C GLY A 65 5.48 -2.34 -0.99
N TRP A 66 4.21 -2.32 -0.62
CA TRP A 66 3.68 -1.50 0.46
C TRP A 66 4.28 -1.88 1.81
N VAL A 67 4.44 -3.18 2.12
CA VAL A 67 5.15 -3.59 3.33
C VAL A 67 6.58 -3.07 3.37
N PHE A 68 7.33 -3.16 2.27
CA PHE A 68 8.69 -2.60 2.20
C PHE A 68 8.68 -1.07 2.39
N TYR A 69 7.71 -0.37 1.80
CA TYR A 69 7.53 1.07 1.99
C TYR A 69 7.35 1.43 3.47
N ARG A 70 6.51 0.66 4.19
CA ARG A 70 6.25 0.84 5.63
C ARG A 70 7.47 0.51 6.49
N GLN A 71 8.24 -0.51 6.10
CA GLN A 71 9.53 -0.85 6.73
C GLN A 71 10.63 0.19 6.44
N GLY A 72 10.43 1.08 5.47
CA GLY A 72 11.40 2.09 5.06
C GLY A 72 12.42 1.60 4.03
N ASP A 73 12.30 0.36 3.56
CA ASP A 73 13.07 -0.16 2.42
C ASP A 73 12.46 0.37 1.11
N LEU A 74 12.78 1.64 0.83
CA LEU A 74 12.21 2.35 -0.31
C LEU A 74 12.71 1.77 -1.64
N THR A 75 13.90 1.17 -1.69
CA THR A 75 14.44 0.56 -2.91
C THR A 75 13.58 -0.62 -3.33
N GLN A 76 13.32 -1.58 -2.43
CA GLN A 76 12.48 -2.72 -2.75
C GLN A 76 11.03 -2.31 -3.00
N ALA A 77 10.53 -1.32 -2.26
CA ALA A 77 9.20 -0.76 -2.47
C ALA A 77 9.04 -0.19 -3.89
N THR A 78 9.98 0.65 -4.34
CA THR A 78 9.93 1.25 -5.68
C THR A 78 9.88 0.17 -6.76
N THR A 79 10.77 -0.82 -6.72
CA THR A 79 10.80 -1.89 -7.73
C THR A 79 9.50 -2.67 -7.80
N LEU A 80 8.90 -3.02 -6.66
CA LEU A 80 7.67 -3.79 -6.62
C LEU A 80 6.45 -2.96 -7.04
N LEU A 81 6.35 -1.71 -6.60
CA LEU A 81 5.24 -0.83 -6.94
C LEU A 81 5.28 -0.42 -8.43
N GLU A 82 6.46 -0.18 -8.99
CA GLU A 82 6.63 0.03 -10.44
C GLU A 82 6.15 -1.22 -11.22
N ARG A 83 6.50 -2.41 -10.75
CA ARG A 83 6.03 -3.67 -11.34
C ARG A 83 4.50 -3.81 -11.23
N ALA A 84 3.91 -3.52 -10.08
CA ALA A 84 2.46 -3.62 -9.89
C ALA A 84 1.71 -2.70 -10.86
N VAL A 85 2.15 -1.43 -10.99
CA VAL A 85 1.58 -0.48 -11.97
C VAL A 85 1.81 -0.95 -13.41
N SER A 86 2.94 -1.57 -13.73
CA SER A 86 3.17 -2.13 -15.07
C SER A 86 2.19 -3.24 -15.44
N LEU A 87 1.78 -4.05 -14.46
CA LEU A 87 0.82 -5.15 -14.64
C LEU A 87 -0.62 -4.65 -14.74
N LYS A 88 -0.96 -3.59 -14.00
CA LYS A 88 -2.30 -2.98 -14.03
C LYS A 88 -2.22 -1.43 -14.04
N PRO A 89 -1.98 -0.83 -15.21
CA PRO A 89 -1.68 0.60 -15.33
C PRO A 89 -2.79 1.54 -14.86
N TYR A 90 -4.05 1.15 -14.99
CA TYR A 90 -5.21 2.01 -14.74
C TYR A 90 -5.82 1.84 -13.35
N ASP A 91 -5.15 1.11 -12.45
CA ASP A 91 -5.66 0.92 -11.09
C ASP A 91 -5.27 2.11 -10.19
N PRO A 92 -6.25 2.85 -9.63
CA PRO A 92 -5.95 4.08 -8.90
C PRO A 92 -5.16 3.82 -7.61
N VAL A 93 -5.38 2.69 -6.92
CA VAL A 93 -4.67 2.38 -5.67
C VAL A 93 -3.19 2.11 -5.95
N LEU A 94 -2.89 1.35 -7.01
CA LEU A 94 -1.50 1.05 -7.38
C LEU A 94 -0.71 2.30 -7.77
N ASN A 95 -1.36 3.21 -8.51
CA ASN A 95 -0.73 4.48 -8.89
C ASN A 95 -0.55 5.40 -7.66
N ASP A 96 -1.47 5.40 -6.70
CA ASP A 96 -1.33 6.17 -5.45
C ASP A 96 -0.11 5.70 -4.64
N HIS A 97 0.01 4.39 -4.38
CA HIS A 97 1.16 3.83 -3.67
C HIS A 97 2.48 4.11 -4.40
N LEU A 98 2.50 4.04 -5.73
CA LEU A 98 3.69 4.39 -6.51
C LEU A 98 4.04 5.89 -6.39
N GLY A 99 3.03 6.76 -6.37
CA GLY A 99 3.23 8.19 -6.09
C GLY A 99 3.86 8.44 -4.72
N ASP A 100 3.40 7.71 -3.70
CA ASP A 100 3.89 7.82 -2.32
C ASP A 100 5.38 7.43 -2.18
N VAL A 101 5.79 6.32 -2.82
CA VAL A 101 7.20 5.90 -2.79
C VAL A 101 8.08 6.86 -3.59
N TYR A 102 7.61 7.40 -4.71
CA TYR A 102 8.32 8.43 -5.46
C TYR A 102 8.50 9.71 -4.64
N ALA A 103 7.47 10.16 -3.94
CA ALA A 103 7.58 11.32 -3.07
C ALA A 103 8.67 11.12 -2.00
N ARG A 104 8.67 9.97 -1.30
CA ARG A 104 9.66 9.65 -0.27
C ARG A 104 11.08 9.42 -0.77
N THR A 105 11.25 9.12 -2.05
CA THR A 105 12.56 8.99 -2.70
C THR A 105 13.03 10.26 -3.40
N GLY A 106 12.28 11.37 -3.26
CA GLY A 106 12.63 12.67 -3.84
C GLY A 106 12.22 12.85 -5.31
N ARG A 107 11.60 11.85 -5.92
CA ARG A 107 11.11 11.82 -7.31
C ARG A 107 9.78 12.57 -7.44
N SER A 108 9.82 13.88 -7.16
CA SER A 108 8.62 14.71 -6.96
C SER A 108 7.76 14.87 -8.21
N LEU A 109 8.37 14.93 -9.40
CA LEU A 109 7.62 15.03 -10.66
C LEU A 109 6.88 13.73 -10.94
N GLU A 110 7.55 12.59 -10.80
CA GLU A 110 6.92 11.29 -10.98
C GLU A 110 5.84 11.03 -9.94
N ALA A 111 6.03 11.47 -8.69
CA ALA A 111 5.01 11.38 -7.65
C ALA A 111 3.71 12.08 -8.05
N ARG A 112 3.80 13.35 -8.47
CA ARG A 112 2.63 14.11 -8.95
C ARG A 112 1.99 13.46 -10.17
N TYR A 113 2.79 12.95 -11.11
CA TYR A 113 2.27 12.26 -12.28
C TYR A 113 1.44 11.02 -11.89
N GLN A 114 1.94 10.19 -10.97
CA GLN A 114 1.23 8.99 -10.55
C GLN A 114 -0.01 9.31 -9.71
N TRP A 115 0.04 10.31 -8.82
CA TRP A 115 -1.16 10.76 -8.10
C TRP A 115 -2.21 11.35 -9.04
N GLN A 116 -1.83 12.12 -10.05
CA GLN A 116 -2.79 12.62 -11.05
C GLN A 116 -3.44 11.46 -11.79
N ARG A 117 -2.64 10.48 -12.21
CA ARG A 117 -3.15 9.27 -12.88
C ARG A 117 -4.06 8.46 -11.96
N ALA A 118 -3.74 8.36 -10.67
CA ALA A 118 -4.61 7.73 -9.68
C ALA A 118 -5.96 8.46 -9.60
N LEU A 119 -5.95 9.80 -9.59
CA LEU A 119 -7.17 10.61 -9.58
C LEU A 119 -8.00 10.45 -10.86
N ASP A 120 -7.36 10.42 -12.03
CA ASP A 120 -8.02 10.27 -13.34
C ASP A 120 -8.80 8.94 -13.44
N TYR A 121 -8.35 7.90 -12.73
CA TYR A 121 -9.01 6.58 -12.69
C TYR A 121 -9.78 6.31 -11.39
N ALA A 122 -9.85 7.25 -10.45
CA ALA A 122 -10.43 7.01 -9.12
C ALA A 122 -11.94 6.75 -9.13
N ASP A 123 -12.67 7.25 -10.14
CA ASP A 123 -14.09 6.97 -10.33
C ASP A 123 -14.38 5.48 -10.55
N SER A 124 -13.38 4.70 -11.01
CA SER A 124 -13.51 3.25 -11.19
C SER A 124 -13.69 2.49 -9.88
N VAL A 125 -13.20 3.03 -8.77
CA VAL A 125 -13.27 2.38 -7.44
C VAL A 125 -14.33 3.01 -6.53
N LYS A 126 -14.90 4.17 -6.91
CA LYS A 126 -15.95 4.90 -6.16
C LYS A 126 -15.60 5.11 -4.68
N ASP A 127 -14.32 5.25 -4.37
CA ASP A 127 -13.82 5.48 -3.02
C ASP A 127 -13.58 6.97 -2.79
N ALA A 128 -14.56 7.63 -2.18
CA ALA A 128 -14.48 9.06 -1.88
C ALA A 128 -13.33 9.41 -0.92
N LYS A 129 -12.92 8.47 -0.05
CA LYS A 129 -11.80 8.68 0.87
C LYS A 129 -10.49 8.74 0.08
N LEU A 130 -10.26 7.74 -0.78
CA LEU A 130 -9.08 7.70 -1.65
C LEU A 130 -8.98 8.96 -2.53
N ILE A 131 -10.09 9.36 -3.16
CA ILE A 131 -10.15 10.59 -3.98
C ILE A 131 -9.74 11.83 -3.17
N GLY A 132 -10.26 11.96 -1.95
CA GLY A 132 -9.94 13.07 -1.06
C GLY A 132 -8.46 13.08 -0.65
N GLU A 133 -7.90 11.92 -0.31
CA GLU A 133 -6.49 11.77 0.06
C GLU A 133 -5.55 12.13 -1.10
N ILE A 134 -5.79 11.61 -2.31
CA ILE A 134 -5.00 11.93 -3.50
C ILE A 134 -5.10 13.42 -3.85
N SER A 135 -6.30 13.99 -3.80
CA SER A 135 -6.52 15.43 -4.07
C SER A 135 -5.72 16.31 -3.10
N LEU A 136 -5.66 15.91 -1.83
CA LEU A 136 -4.86 16.61 -0.82
C LEU A 136 -3.36 16.48 -1.09
N LYS A 137 -2.87 15.29 -1.47
CA LYS A 137 -1.46 15.06 -1.84
C LYS A 137 -1.06 15.93 -3.05
N LEU A 138 -1.92 16.04 -4.07
CA LEU A 138 -1.66 16.87 -5.26
C LEU A 138 -1.64 18.37 -4.93
N SER A 139 -2.58 18.83 -4.10
CA SER A 139 -2.68 20.22 -3.66
C SER A 139 -1.47 20.64 -2.82
N ASN A 140 -1.14 19.87 -1.78
CA ASN A 140 -0.04 20.18 -0.86
C ASN A 140 1.34 19.89 -1.45
N GLY A 141 1.40 18.90 -2.35
CA GLY A 141 2.61 18.47 -3.04
C GLY A 141 3.48 17.46 -2.27
N PRO A 142 4.46 16.85 -2.97
CA PRO A 142 5.29 15.77 -2.41
C PRO A 142 6.07 16.14 -1.13
N ALA A 143 6.61 17.37 -1.04
CA ALA A 143 7.37 17.79 0.13
C ALA A 143 6.51 17.82 1.40
N ALA A 144 5.27 18.31 1.31
CA ALA A 144 4.34 18.36 2.43
C ALA A 144 3.89 16.95 2.85
N PHE A 145 3.63 16.07 1.88
CA PHE A 145 3.33 14.66 2.15
C PHE A 145 4.45 13.97 2.94
N VAL A 146 5.72 14.15 2.52
CA VAL A 146 6.87 13.55 3.20
C VAL A 146 7.04 14.12 4.62
N ALA A 147 6.85 15.43 4.81
CA ALA A 147 6.92 16.05 6.13
C ALA A 147 5.87 15.48 7.10
N GLN A 148 4.61 15.33 6.65
CA GLN A 148 3.52 14.76 7.45
C GLN A 148 3.79 13.29 7.85
N ALA A 149 4.41 12.52 6.96
CA ALA A 149 4.81 11.14 7.25
C ALA A 149 5.94 11.04 8.29
N ALA A 150 6.76 12.08 8.47
CA ALA A 150 7.80 12.13 9.50
C ALA A 150 7.21 12.44 10.88
N ASP A 151 6.23 13.34 10.95
CA ASP A 151 5.60 13.77 12.21
C ASP A 151 4.77 12.64 12.86
N THR A 152 4.14 11.78 12.06
CA THR A 152 3.35 10.63 12.55
C THR A 152 4.20 9.49 13.14
N LYS A 153 5.52 9.49 12.94
CA LYS A 153 6.46 8.53 13.55
C LYS A 153 6.99 8.96 14.92
N ASN A 154 6.68 10.18 15.40
CA ASN A 154 7.17 10.68 16.67
C ASN A 154 6.04 11.18 17.61
N PRO A 155 5.21 10.28 18.15
CA PRO A 155 4.11 10.65 19.06
C PRO A 155 4.57 11.14 20.46
N GLN A 156 5.88 11.24 20.73
CA GLN A 156 6.45 11.67 22.02
C GLN A 156 7.21 13.01 21.99
N ALA A 157 7.04 13.82 20.94
CA ALA A 157 7.58 15.19 20.91
C ALA A 157 6.57 16.23 21.45
N LYS A 158 6.05 16.02 22.66
CA LYS A 158 5.52 17.06 23.57
C LYS A 158 5.63 16.58 25.01
#